data_AF-A0A2M8EPI2-F1
#
_entry.id   AF-A0A2M8EPI2-F1
#
_cell.length_a   1.000
_cell.length_b   1.000
_cell.length_c   1.000
_cell.angle_alpha   90.00
_cell.angle_beta   90.00
_cell.angle_gamma   90.00
#
_symmetry.space_group_name_H-M   'P 1'
#
loop_
_entity.id
_entity.type
_entity.pdbx_description
1 polymer ?
#
loop_
_entity_poly.entity_id
_entity_poly.type
_entity_poly.pdbx_seq_one_letter_code
_entity_poly.pdbx_strand_id
1 'polypeptide(L)'
;MKSLSIVLVAVFAIVVTAFVFFITIEELEAPIIDDADISDDSTDTNEPEEVKDGYLIFENEELGIRFEYPEEWGELQVTFNNTTPSSEIDNSDADWRTETIIIIPGVGSILSSYTGGEIMGRGGYWADYVTRTQTADQVNTLCNSLESPEFFAQPSESCSNFTNLSGVEFVELSGSTDWYGDITNNVDLYLAHHPDSDYYGLAISTQELAQDGTVTQETADQIYRIVMSLEYID
;
A
#
# COMPACT_ATOMS: atom_id res chain seq x y z
N MET A 1 69.86 9.96 -13.51
CA MET A 1 69.02 11.18 -13.44
C MET A 1 67.92 10.88 -12.43
N LYS A 2 68.07 11.40 -11.21
CA LYS A 2 67.38 12.61 -10.70
C LYS A 2 65.87 12.35 -10.53
N SER A 3 65.39 12.06 -9.32
CA SER A 3 64.77 13.03 -8.36
C SER A 3 63.48 13.65 -8.91
N LEU A 4 62.40 13.96 -8.19
CA LEU A 4 62.00 13.98 -6.78
C LEU A 4 60.65 14.74 -6.79
N SER A 5 59.66 14.31 -6.02
CA SER A 5 58.55 15.07 -5.38
C SER A 5 57.49 14.03 -5.01
N ILE A 6 57.29 13.54 -3.78
CA ILE A 6 57.27 14.13 -2.43
C ILE A 6 56.44 15.41 -2.32
N VAL A 7 55.56 15.39 -1.31
CA VAL A 7 54.84 16.48 -0.65
C VAL A 7 53.57 16.90 -1.40
N LEU A 8 52.34 16.83 -0.86
CA LEU A 8 51.76 17.37 0.38
C LEU A 8 50.29 16.83 0.33
N VAL A 9 49.65 16.21 1.32
CA VAL A 9 49.30 16.69 2.66
C VAL A 9 48.86 15.47 3.49
N ALA A 10 49.63 15.19 4.54
CA ALA A 10 49.16 14.45 5.70
C ALA A 10 48.69 15.48 6.74
N VAL A 11 47.39 15.52 7.04
CA VAL A 11 46.80 16.02 8.30
C VAL A 11 45.38 15.40 8.28
N PHE A 12 44.96 14.47 9.12
CA PHE A 12 44.96 14.49 10.57
C PHE A 12 44.90 13.03 11.06
N ALA A 13 45.94 12.60 11.78
CA ALA A 13 45.73 11.72 12.91
C ALA A 13 45.18 12.58 14.05
N ILE A 14 44.21 12.07 14.81
CA ILE A 14 43.87 12.34 16.22
C ILE A 14 42.62 11.47 16.49
N VAL A 15 42.77 10.33 17.17
CA VAL A 15 42.37 10.14 18.59
C VAL A 15 40.88 10.46 18.76
N VAL A 16 40.03 9.48 19.04
CA VAL A 16 39.39 9.24 20.35
C VAL A 16 38.68 7.89 20.18
N THR A 17 39.15 6.74 20.68
CA THR A 17 39.16 6.28 22.08
C THR A 17 37.79 6.37 22.75
N ALA A 18 37.15 5.21 22.93
CA ALA A 18 36.27 4.86 24.04
C ALA A 18 35.23 5.90 24.50
N PHE A 19 33.96 5.64 24.17
CA PHE A 19 32.87 5.96 25.11
C PHE A 19 32.00 4.72 25.29
N VAL A 20 32.40 3.94 26.29
CA VAL A 20 31.55 3.02 27.02
C VAL A 20 30.52 3.87 27.75
N PHE A 21 29.26 3.82 27.36
CA PHE A 21 28.17 4.26 28.23
C PHE A 21 27.56 3.04 28.88
N PHE A 22 27.97 2.81 30.13
CA PHE A 22 27.19 2.08 31.12
C PHE A 22 25.91 2.89 31.38
N ILE A 23 24.75 2.27 31.18
CA ILE A 23 23.54 2.64 31.93
C ILE A 23 23.12 1.39 32.70
N THR A 24 23.48 1.39 33.98
CA THR A 24 22.87 0.56 35.03
C THR A 24 21.99 1.50 35.84
N ILE A 25 20.67 1.33 35.76
CA ILE A 25 19.66 1.86 36.69
C ILE A 25 18.55 0.79 36.68
N GLU A 26 18.63 -0.15 37.62
CA GLU A 26 17.91 -0.21 38.89
C GLU A 26 16.57 -0.95 38.75
N GLU A 27 16.61 -2.17 39.27
CA GLU A 27 15.50 -3.06 39.56
C GLU A 27 14.54 -2.36 40.55
N LEU A 28 13.36 -2.00 40.07
CA LEU A 28 12.25 -1.53 40.90
C LEU A 28 11.23 -2.67 41.02
N GLU A 29 11.39 -3.45 42.09
CA GLU A 29 10.37 -4.41 42.52
C GLU A 29 9.22 -3.71 43.26
N ALA A 30 8.02 -4.27 43.02
CA ALA A 30 6.79 -4.27 43.80
C ALA A 30 5.79 -3.10 43.59
N PRO A 31 4.46 -3.36 43.65
CA PRO A 31 3.80 -4.49 44.32
C PRO A 31 2.80 -5.32 43.50
N ILE A 32 2.62 -6.55 43.99
CA ILE A 32 1.53 -7.47 43.68
C ILE A 32 0.20 -6.83 44.11
N ILE A 33 -0.77 -6.79 43.20
CA ILE A 33 -2.19 -6.59 43.52
C ILE A 33 -2.92 -7.83 42.99
N ASP A 34 -3.53 -8.55 43.93
CA ASP A 34 -4.31 -9.75 43.71
C ASP A 34 -5.80 -9.41 43.77
N ASP A 35 -6.56 -10.04 42.87
CA ASP A 35 -8.01 -10.21 42.78
C ASP A 35 -8.96 -8.99 42.78
N ALA A 36 -9.57 -8.73 41.62
CA ALA A 36 -11.04 -8.84 41.50
C ALA A 36 -11.55 -8.66 40.05
N ASP A 37 -12.43 -9.58 39.69
CA ASP A 37 -13.49 -9.53 38.66
C ASP A 37 -13.08 -9.50 37.18
N ILE A 38 -13.06 -10.71 36.63
CA ILE A 38 -13.26 -11.02 35.21
C ILE A 38 -14.69 -10.57 34.85
N SER A 39 -14.79 -9.44 34.17
CA SER A 39 -15.90 -9.11 33.28
C SER A 39 -15.38 -9.13 31.86
N ASP A 40 -15.46 -10.32 31.28
CA ASP A 40 -15.34 -10.61 29.86
C ASP A 40 -16.42 -9.84 29.08
N ASP A 41 -15.99 -8.80 28.36
CA ASP A 41 -16.66 -8.29 27.16
C ASP A 41 -15.65 -7.43 26.37
N SER A 42 -14.57 -8.05 25.88
CA SER A 42 -13.72 -7.43 24.86
C SER A 42 -14.33 -7.71 23.49
N THR A 43 -15.33 -6.92 23.11
CA THR A 43 -15.54 -6.63 21.69
C THR A 43 -14.36 -5.77 21.25
N ASP A 44 -13.34 -6.45 20.74
CA ASP A 44 -12.21 -5.90 20.02
C ASP A 44 -12.77 -5.09 18.84
N THR A 45 -12.88 -3.79 19.07
CA THR A 45 -13.30 -2.83 18.06
C THR A 45 -12.06 -2.00 17.83
N ASN A 46 -11.44 -2.19 16.66
CA ASN A 46 -10.31 -1.42 16.18
C ASN A 46 -10.73 0.06 16.07
N GLU A 47 -10.75 0.79 17.19
CA GLU A 47 -10.93 2.24 17.14
C GLU A 47 -9.66 2.86 16.52
N PRO A 48 -9.78 3.58 15.40
CA PRO A 48 -8.62 4.19 14.76
C PRO A 48 -7.92 5.19 15.69
N GLU A 49 -6.59 5.13 15.78
CA GLU A 49 -5.81 6.14 16.49
C GLU A 49 -5.77 7.45 15.68
N GLU A 50 -6.12 8.57 16.33
CA GLU A 50 -6.09 9.91 15.74
C GLU A 50 -4.63 10.42 15.62
N VAL A 51 -4.21 10.75 14.40
CA VAL A 51 -2.96 11.47 14.15
C VAL A 51 -3.26 12.97 14.17
N LYS A 52 -2.32 13.78 14.69
CA LYS A 52 -2.42 15.24 14.59
C LYS A 52 -2.73 15.65 13.15
N ASP A 53 -3.77 16.46 12.98
CA ASP A 53 -4.23 17.13 11.74
C ASP A 53 -5.43 16.51 11.00
N GLY A 54 -6.32 15.77 11.68
CA GLY A 54 -7.62 15.33 11.11
C GLY A 54 -7.53 14.09 10.21
N TYR A 55 -6.60 13.19 10.55
CA TYR A 55 -6.37 11.92 9.87
C TYR A 55 -6.38 10.79 10.90
N LEU A 56 -6.85 9.64 10.46
CA LEU A 56 -6.89 8.40 11.22
C LEU A 56 -5.89 7.40 10.63
N ILE A 57 -5.42 6.47 11.46
CA ILE A 57 -4.62 5.33 11.02
C ILE A 57 -5.53 4.16 10.72
N PHE A 58 -5.39 3.59 9.53
CA PHE A 58 -5.94 2.29 9.20
C PHE A 58 -4.82 1.25 9.25
N GLU A 59 -5.10 0.12 9.89
CA GLU A 59 -4.21 -1.02 9.97
C GLU A 59 -4.96 -2.30 9.57
N ASN A 60 -4.32 -3.13 8.76
CA ASN A 60 -4.86 -4.43 8.37
C ASN A 60 -3.75 -5.49 8.47
N GLU A 61 -3.84 -6.31 9.50
CA GLU A 61 -2.88 -7.38 9.81
C GLU A 61 -2.83 -8.46 8.72
N GLU A 62 -3.97 -8.81 8.11
CA GLU A 62 -4.04 -9.84 7.06
C GLU A 62 -3.27 -9.42 5.80
N LEU A 63 -3.37 -8.14 5.43
CA LEU A 63 -2.62 -7.57 4.32
C LEU A 63 -1.22 -7.11 4.70
N GLY A 64 -0.90 -7.04 6.01
CA GLY A 64 0.37 -6.50 6.49
C GLY A 64 0.56 -5.01 6.15
N ILE A 65 -0.51 -4.21 6.13
CA ILE A 65 -0.44 -2.79 5.74
C ILE A 65 -0.92 -1.85 6.82
N ARG A 66 -0.34 -0.65 6.83
CA ARG A 66 -0.80 0.51 7.60
C ARG A 66 -0.72 1.77 6.76
N PHE A 67 -1.69 2.68 6.89
CA PHE A 67 -1.67 4.00 6.23
C PHE A 67 -2.54 5.04 6.94
N GLU A 68 -2.32 6.32 6.62
CA GLU A 68 -3.14 7.44 7.08
C GLU A 68 -4.28 7.73 6.09
N TYR A 69 -5.46 8.06 6.61
CA TYR A 69 -6.61 8.45 5.79
C TYR A 69 -7.46 9.56 6.45
N PRO A 70 -8.28 10.32 5.70
CA PRO A 70 -9.05 11.43 6.24
C PRO A 70 -10.08 10.99 7.29
N GLU A 71 -10.14 11.68 8.44
CA GLU A 71 -11.10 11.38 9.51
C GLU A 71 -12.56 11.49 9.04
N GLU A 72 -12.84 12.42 8.12
CA GLU A 72 -14.19 12.65 7.57
C GLU A 72 -14.77 11.46 6.80
N TRP A 73 -13.93 10.50 6.40
CA TRP A 73 -14.37 9.26 5.77
C TRP A 73 -15.00 8.29 6.77
N GLY A 74 -14.74 8.46 8.06
CA GLY A 74 -15.20 7.57 9.12
C GLY A 74 -14.43 6.25 9.16
N GLU A 75 -15.03 5.21 9.71
CA GLU A 75 -14.40 3.89 9.78
C GLU A 75 -14.41 3.21 8.40
N LEU A 76 -13.23 2.81 7.91
CA LEU A 76 -13.10 2.07 6.67
C LEU A 76 -13.59 0.63 6.86
N GLN A 77 -14.29 0.08 5.86
CA GLN A 77 -14.76 -1.30 5.89
C GLN A 77 -13.87 -2.22 5.06
N VAL A 78 -13.57 -3.39 5.61
CA VAL A 78 -12.87 -4.45 4.90
C VAL A 78 -13.88 -5.50 4.45
N THR A 79 -13.82 -5.86 3.17
CA THR A 79 -14.61 -6.96 2.61
C THR A 79 -13.71 -8.01 2.02
N PHE A 80 -14.11 -9.27 2.21
CA PHE A 80 -13.35 -10.43 1.81
C PHE A 80 -14.20 -11.34 0.92
N ASN A 81 -13.65 -11.70 -0.24
CA ASN A 81 -14.28 -12.59 -1.20
C ASN A 81 -13.38 -13.77 -1.53
N ASN A 82 -13.83 -14.98 -1.17
CA ASN A 82 -13.23 -16.23 -1.62
C ASN A 82 -14.02 -16.79 -2.80
N THR A 83 -13.31 -17.02 -3.91
CA THR A 83 -13.87 -17.74 -5.05
C THR A 83 -13.03 -18.97 -5.33
N THR A 84 -13.62 -20.16 -5.18
CA THR A 84 -13.02 -21.37 -5.74
C THR A 84 -13.30 -21.36 -7.25
N PRO A 85 -12.29 -21.52 -8.13
CA PRO A 85 -12.53 -21.49 -9.56
C PRO A 85 -13.52 -22.59 -9.92
N SER A 86 -14.53 -22.25 -10.73
CA SER A 86 -15.46 -23.26 -11.24
C SER A 86 -14.64 -24.29 -12.02
N SER A 87 -14.90 -25.56 -11.74
CA SER A 87 -14.16 -26.78 -12.12
C SER A 87 -13.88 -27.03 -13.62
N GLU A 88 -13.95 -26.03 -14.49
CA GLU A 88 -13.75 -26.13 -15.93
C GLU A 88 -12.37 -25.66 -16.41
N ILE A 89 -11.52 -25.14 -15.52
CA ILE A 89 -10.11 -24.84 -15.81
C ILE A 89 -9.25 -25.82 -15.00
N ASP A 90 -8.76 -26.86 -15.69
CA ASP A 90 -7.90 -27.94 -15.17
C ASP A 90 -6.47 -27.44 -14.89
N ASN A 91 -6.35 -26.33 -14.15
CA ASN A 91 -5.08 -25.80 -13.68
C ASN A 91 -5.25 -25.15 -12.30
N SER A 92 -4.68 -25.85 -11.32
CA SER A 92 -4.17 -25.39 -10.03
C SER A 92 -5.14 -25.16 -8.89
N ASP A 93 -4.72 -25.68 -7.73
CA ASP A 93 -5.16 -25.40 -6.37
C ASP A 93 -4.97 -23.91 -5.97
N ALA A 94 -5.23 -22.97 -6.88
CA ALA A 94 -5.18 -21.55 -6.57
C ALA A 94 -6.44 -21.17 -5.80
N ASP A 95 -6.30 -20.91 -4.51
CA ASP A 95 -7.31 -20.21 -3.72
C ASP A 95 -7.32 -18.74 -4.16
N TRP A 96 -8.47 -18.28 -4.66
CA TRP A 96 -8.63 -16.89 -5.07
C TRP A 96 -9.26 -16.13 -3.92
N ARG A 97 -8.47 -15.24 -3.36
CA ARG A 97 -8.86 -14.37 -2.28
C ARG A 97 -8.71 -12.95 -2.77
N THR A 98 -9.76 -12.17 -2.56
CA THR A 98 -9.74 -10.73 -2.76
C THR A 98 -10.09 -10.06 -1.46
N GLU A 99 -9.26 -9.11 -1.08
CA GLU A 99 -9.52 -8.24 0.05
C GLU A 99 -9.63 -6.81 -0.46
N THR A 100 -10.68 -6.12 -0.02
CA THR A 100 -11.05 -4.80 -0.54
C THR A 100 -11.39 -3.87 0.61
N ILE A 101 -10.76 -2.69 0.61
CA ILE A 101 -11.04 -1.61 1.57
C ILE A 101 -12.02 -0.61 0.93
N ILE A 102 -13.10 -0.32 1.64
CA ILE A 102 -14.24 0.49 1.20
C ILE A 102 -14.37 1.72 2.11
N ILE A 103 -14.49 2.91 1.51
CA ILE A 103 -14.73 4.17 2.26
C ILE A 103 -16.19 4.26 2.69
N ILE A 104 -17.13 4.13 1.75
CA ILE A 104 -18.57 4.19 2.03
C ILE A 104 -19.22 2.93 1.47
N PRO A 105 -19.98 2.17 2.29
CA PRO A 105 -20.68 0.98 1.83
C PRO A 105 -21.51 1.26 0.57
N GLY A 106 -21.15 0.59 -0.53
CA GLY A 106 -21.86 0.68 -1.81
C GLY A 106 -21.55 1.90 -2.69
N VAL A 107 -20.56 2.72 -2.33
CA VAL A 107 -20.15 3.87 -3.17
C VAL A 107 -18.81 3.62 -3.86
N GLY A 108 -17.80 3.08 -3.17
CA GLY A 108 -16.53 2.79 -3.81
C GLY A 108 -15.46 2.20 -2.89
N SER A 109 -14.66 1.33 -3.48
CA SER A 109 -13.45 0.74 -2.94
C SER A 109 -12.22 1.55 -3.36
N ILE A 110 -11.25 1.63 -2.45
CA ILE A 110 -10.00 2.37 -2.68
C ILE A 110 -8.80 1.48 -2.89
N LEU A 111 -8.80 0.31 -2.27
CA LEU A 111 -7.69 -0.63 -2.29
C LEU A 111 -8.26 -2.02 -2.55
N SER A 112 -7.60 -2.77 -3.41
CA SER A 112 -7.85 -4.20 -3.58
C SER A 112 -6.55 -4.97 -3.67
N SER A 113 -6.54 -6.17 -3.08
CA SER A 113 -5.43 -7.12 -3.07
C SER A 113 -5.91 -8.49 -3.53
N TYR A 114 -5.09 -9.24 -4.29
CA TYR A 114 -5.50 -10.52 -4.92
C TYR A 114 -4.44 -11.63 -4.77
N THR A 115 -4.86 -12.86 -4.46
CA THR A 115 -3.95 -14.06 -4.38
C THR A 115 -3.93 -14.92 -5.66
N GLY A 116 -4.75 -14.61 -6.67
CA GLY A 116 -4.89 -15.40 -7.91
C GLY A 116 -5.18 -14.52 -9.13
N GLY A 117 -4.84 -14.97 -10.34
CA GLY A 117 -4.97 -14.20 -11.60
C GLY A 117 -5.89 -14.82 -12.66
N GLU A 118 -6.87 -14.03 -13.15
CA GLU A 118 -8.11 -14.33 -13.94
C GLU A 118 -9.38 -14.90 -13.24
N ILE A 119 -10.20 -14.06 -12.58
CA ILE A 119 -11.62 -14.43 -12.38
C ILE A 119 -12.41 -14.01 -13.61
N MET A 120 -12.78 -14.96 -14.46
CA MET A 120 -13.75 -14.70 -15.52
C MET A 120 -15.07 -14.17 -14.92
N GLY A 121 -15.39 -12.91 -15.21
CA GLY A 121 -16.76 -12.40 -15.21
C GLY A 121 -17.24 -11.44 -14.12
N ARG A 122 -16.40 -10.90 -13.20
CA ARG A 122 -16.94 -10.02 -12.12
C ARG A 122 -16.12 -8.84 -11.59
N GLY A 123 -14.93 -8.56 -12.12
CA GLY A 123 -14.08 -7.48 -11.58
C GLY A 123 -12.63 -7.60 -12.00
N GLY A 124 -12.39 -8.24 -13.15
CA GLY A 124 -11.04 -8.60 -13.62
C GLY A 124 -10.13 -7.40 -13.83
N TYR A 125 -10.66 -6.20 -13.94
CA TYR A 125 -9.88 -5.02 -14.29
C TYR A 125 -8.74 -4.72 -13.32
N TRP A 126 -8.98 -4.55 -12.02
CA TRP A 126 -7.87 -4.31 -11.08
C TRP A 126 -7.07 -5.59 -10.77
N ALA A 127 -7.73 -6.74 -10.73
CA ALA A 127 -7.09 -8.04 -10.51
C ALA A 127 -6.02 -8.32 -11.58
N ASP A 128 -6.31 -8.02 -12.85
CA ASP A 128 -5.41 -8.23 -13.97
C ASP A 128 -4.13 -7.38 -13.84
N TYR A 129 -4.21 -6.18 -13.26
CA TYR A 129 -3.01 -5.37 -12.99
C TYR A 129 -2.26 -5.79 -11.73
N VAL A 130 -2.96 -6.19 -10.67
CA VAL A 130 -2.31 -6.71 -9.46
C VAL A 130 -1.51 -7.99 -9.76
N THR A 131 -1.91 -8.79 -10.74
CA THR A 131 -1.09 -9.94 -11.17
C THR A 131 0.24 -9.53 -11.82
N ARG A 132 0.38 -8.27 -12.24
CA ARG A 132 1.62 -7.70 -12.79
C ARG A 132 2.48 -7.03 -11.71
N THR A 133 2.18 -7.24 -10.43
CA THR A 133 2.94 -6.67 -9.31
C THR A 133 3.47 -7.75 -8.34
N GLN A 134 3.50 -9.02 -8.76
CA GLN A 134 3.94 -10.13 -7.91
C GLN A 134 5.39 -10.00 -7.44
N THR A 135 6.20 -9.22 -8.14
CA THR A 135 7.58 -8.94 -7.73
C THR A 135 7.92 -7.46 -7.89
N ALA A 136 8.90 -7.00 -7.11
CA ALA A 136 9.45 -5.65 -7.23
C ALA A 136 9.97 -5.35 -8.66
N ASP A 137 10.56 -6.32 -9.35
CA ASP A 137 11.02 -6.16 -10.74
C ASP A 137 9.85 -5.87 -11.69
N GLN A 138 8.71 -6.55 -11.50
CA GLN A 138 7.54 -6.33 -12.35
C GLN A 138 6.97 -4.92 -12.14
N VAL A 139 6.88 -4.45 -10.89
CA VAL A 139 6.50 -3.06 -10.57
C VAL A 139 7.47 -2.09 -11.26
N ASN A 140 8.77 -2.22 -11.02
CA ASN A 140 9.77 -1.30 -11.54
C ASN A 140 9.87 -1.25 -13.08
N THR A 141 9.44 -2.31 -13.76
CA THR A 141 9.48 -2.38 -15.22
C THR A 141 8.13 -2.15 -15.88
N LEU A 142 7.05 -2.01 -15.10
CA LEU A 142 5.68 -1.96 -15.61
C LEU A 142 5.50 -0.85 -16.65
N CYS A 143 5.92 0.39 -16.34
CA CYS A 143 5.84 1.51 -17.29
C CYS A 143 6.58 1.28 -18.62
N ASN A 144 7.67 0.50 -18.60
CA ASN A 144 8.43 0.20 -19.81
C ASN A 144 7.79 -0.93 -20.63
N SER A 145 6.98 -1.77 -19.99
CA SER A 145 6.32 -2.92 -20.60
C SER A 145 4.96 -2.60 -21.23
N LEU A 146 4.37 -1.47 -20.87
CA LEU A 146 3.10 -1.00 -21.42
C LEU A 146 3.36 -0.26 -22.74
N GLU A 147 3.22 -0.94 -23.88
CA GLU A 147 3.37 -0.33 -25.22
C GLU A 147 2.34 0.78 -25.48
N SER A 148 1.19 0.68 -24.81
CA SER A 148 0.19 1.71 -24.53
C SER A 148 -0.52 1.21 -23.26
N PRO A 149 -0.84 2.04 -22.26
CA PRO A 149 -1.73 1.60 -21.20
C PRO A 149 -3.10 1.25 -21.81
N GLU A 150 -3.32 -0.02 -22.16
CA GLU A 150 -4.63 -0.57 -22.53
C GLU A 150 -5.70 -0.34 -21.45
N PHE A 151 -5.26 0.12 -20.28
CA PHE A 151 -6.05 0.58 -19.16
C PHE A 151 -6.95 1.77 -19.51
N PHE A 152 -6.47 2.71 -20.32
CA PHE A 152 -7.11 4.02 -20.47
C PHE A 152 -7.70 4.20 -21.89
N ALA A 153 -8.85 4.86 -21.93
CA ALA A 153 -9.65 5.07 -23.13
C ALA A 153 -9.17 6.26 -23.98
N GLN A 154 -8.26 7.09 -23.47
CA GLN A 154 -7.89 8.39 -24.06
C GLN A 154 -6.43 8.74 -23.81
N PRO A 155 -5.74 9.38 -24.79
CA PRO A 155 -4.28 9.55 -24.85
C PRO A 155 -3.63 10.52 -23.84
N SER A 156 -4.33 10.98 -22.80
CA SER A 156 -3.76 11.83 -21.74
C SER A 156 -3.05 11.03 -20.66
N GLU A 157 -2.40 9.94 -21.05
CA GLU A 157 -1.94 8.88 -20.16
C GLU A 157 -0.52 9.16 -19.69
N SER A 158 -0.28 9.02 -18.39
CA SER A 158 1.07 8.99 -17.82
C SER A 158 1.30 7.72 -17.02
N CYS A 159 2.55 7.26 -17.04
CA CYS A 159 3.03 6.17 -16.20
C CYS A 159 4.30 6.65 -15.49
N SER A 160 4.31 6.56 -14.17
CA SER A 160 5.42 6.99 -13.31
C SER A 160 5.76 5.89 -12.32
N ASN A 161 7.06 5.69 -12.09
CA ASN A 161 7.53 4.92 -10.94
C ASN A 161 8.00 5.90 -9.86
N PHE A 162 7.69 5.62 -8.60
CA PHE A 162 8.20 6.39 -7.46
C PHE A 162 8.28 5.53 -6.20
N THR A 163 8.91 6.07 -5.16
CA THR A 163 8.99 5.47 -3.84
C THR A 163 8.32 6.41 -2.84
N ASN A 164 7.44 5.89 -2.00
CA ASN A 164 6.73 6.69 -1.01
C ASN A 164 7.61 7.02 0.23
N LEU A 165 7.01 7.62 1.28
CA LEU A 165 7.76 8.03 2.47
C LEU A 165 8.30 6.85 3.30
N SER A 166 7.63 5.71 3.21
CA SER A 166 7.94 4.48 3.95
C SER A 166 8.86 3.52 3.18
N GLY A 167 9.27 3.89 1.97
CA GLY A 167 10.17 3.08 1.14
C GLY A 167 9.47 2.08 0.23
N VAL A 168 8.13 2.13 0.12
CA VAL A 168 7.35 1.28 -0.79
C VAL A 168 7.46 1.80 -2.22
N GLU A 169 7.79 0.91 -3.15
CA GLU A 169 7.86 1.20 -4.58
C GLU A 169 6.48 1.09 -5.22
N PHE A 170 6.09 2.13 -5.94
CA PHE A 170 4.82 2.23 -6.66
C PHE A 170 5.04 2.46 -8.15
N VAL A 171 4.11 1.94 -8.94
CA VAL A 171 3.77 2.45 -10.27
C VAL A 171 2.47 3.23 -10.17
N GLU A 172 2.44 4.43 -10.72
CA GLU A 172 1.24 5.24 -10.93
C GLU A 172 0.90 5.24 -12.42
N LEU A 173 -0.36 4.93 -12.71
CA LEU A 173 -0.99 5.08 -14.00
C LEU A 173 -2.06 6.17 -13.87
N SER A 174 -1.95 7.26 -14.63
CA SER A 174 -2.92 8.35 -14.62
C SER A 174 -3.55 8.53 -16.00
N GLY A 175 -4.87 8.73 -16.07
CA GLY A 175 -5.58 8.82 -17.34
C GLY A 175 -7.10 8.84 -17.22
N SER A 176 -7.79 8.29 -18.21
CA SER A 176 -9.26 8.15 -18.23
C SER A 176 -9.66 6.72 -18.53
N THR A 177 -10.50 6.10 -17.70
CA THR A 177 -10.93 4.70 -17.88
C THR A 177 -12.30 4.65 -18.54
N ASP A 178 -12.57 3.60 -19.34
CA ASP A 178 -13.91 3.30 -19.86
C ASP A 178 -14.43 2.04 -19.18
N TRP A 179 -15.49 2.19 -18.39
CA TRP A 179 -16.14 1.10 -17.68
C TRP A 179 -17.57 0.94 -18.17
N TYR A 180 -17.84 -0.12 -18.92
CA TYR A 180 -19.16 -0.41 -19.50
C TYR A 180 -19.76 0.74 -20.35
N GLY A 181 -18.93 1.57 -20.98
CA GLY A 181 -19.34 2.70 -21.81
C GLY A 181 -19.40 4.04 -21.07
N ASP A 182 -19.16 4.05 -19.75
CA ASP A 182 -19.02 5.25 -18.94
C ASP A 182 -17.54 5.62 -18.83
N ILE A 183 -17.20 6.83 -19.29
CA ILE A 183 -15.82 7.34 -19.22
C ILE A 183 -15.63 8.05 -17.89
N THR A 184 -14.65 7.59 -17.12
CA THR A 184 -14.17 8.25 -15.90
C THR A 184 -12.86 8.95 -16.19
N ASN A 185 -12.80 10.26 -15.96
CA ASN A 185 -11.62 11.08 -16.22
C ASN A 185 -10.80 11.32 -14.94
N ASN A 186 -9.50 11.59 -15.11
CA ASN A 186 -8.53 11.85 -14.04
C ASN A 186 -8.39 10.69 -13.05
N VAL A 187 -8.48 9.46 -13.55
CA VAL A 187 -8.28 8.26 -12.74
C VAL A 187 -6.79 8.06 -12.53
N ASP A 188 -6.43 7.82 -11.28
CA ASP A 188 -5.11 7.36 -10.86
C ASP A 188 -5.26 5.92 -10.35
N LEU A 189 -4.35 5.06 -10.79
CA LEU A 189 -4.17 3.70 -10.31
C LEU A 189 -2.73 3.53 -9.84
N TYR A 190 -2.58 3.23 -8.56
CA TYR A 190 -1.32 2.94 -7.90
C TYR A 190 -1.18 1.45 -7.68
N LEU A 191 -0.01 0.92 -8.03
CA LEU A 191 0.29 -0.51 -8.01
C LEU A 191 1.58 -0.73 -7.23
N ALA A 192 1.52 -1.59 -6.21
CA ALA A 192 2.68 -1.92 -5.37
C ALA A 192 2.79 -3.43 -5.12
N HIS A 193 4.02 -3.89 -4.99
CA HIS A 193 4.36 -5.25 -4.59
C HIS A 193 4.52 -5.31 -3.07
N HIS A 194 3.83 -6.24 -2.40
CA HIS A 194 4.05 -6.52 -0.98
C HIS A 194 4.89 -7.80 -0.84
N PRO A 195 6.16 -7.72 -0.41
CA PRO A 195 7.09 -8.86 -0.41
C PRO A 195 6.73 -9.96 0.59
N ASP A 196 6.15 -9.59 1.73
CA ASP A 196 5.84 -10.51 2.83
C ASP A 196 4.35 -10.93 2.89
N SER A 197 3.57 -10.62 1.85
CA SER A 197 2.14 -10.94 1.79
C SER A 197 1.89 -12.18 0.93
N ASP A 198 0.87 -12.96 1.29
CA ASP A 198 0.37 -14.07 0.46
C ASP A 198 -0.35 -13.58 -0.81
N TYR A 199 -0.59 -12.27 -0.91
CA TYR A 199 -1.21 -11.63 -2.06
C TYR A 199 -0.16 -11.16 -3.09
N TYR A 200 -0.56 -11.09 -4.36
CA TYR A 200 0.30 -10.66 -5.46
C TYR A 200 0.70 -9.16 -5.39
N GLY A 201 -0.03 -8.34 -4.63
CA GLY A 201 0.25 -6.93 -4.47
C GLY A 201 -1.02 -6.12 -4.21
N LEU A 202 -0.87 -4.80 -4.27
CA LEU A 202 -1.93 -3.84 -3.95
C LEU A 202 -2.26 -3.00 -5.18
N ALA A 203 -3.55 -2.82 -5.43
CA ALA A 203 -4.07 -1.81 -6.35
C ALA A 203 -4.85 -0.77 -5.56
N ILE A 204 -4.44 0.50 -5.63
CA ILE A 204 -5.16 1.63 -5.05
C ILE A 204 -5.68 2.50 -6.19
N SER A 205 -6.99 2.75 -6.26
CA SER A 205 -7.57 3.49 -7.39
C SER A 205 -8.52 4.59 -6.94
N THR A 206 -8.51 5.70 -7.68
CA THR A 206 -9.48 6.78 -7.52
C THR A 206 -10.78 6.54 -8.32
N GLN A 207 -10.84 5.53 -9.19
CA GLN A 207 -11.92 5.35 -10.16
C GLN A 207 -13.32 5.30 -9.52
N GLU A 208 -13.49 4.50 -8.47
CA GLU A 208 -14.80 4.34 -7.82
C GLU A 208 -15.22 5.55 -6.97
N LEU A 209 -14.33 6.55 -6.84
CA LEU A 209 -14.60 7.80 -6.13
C LEU A 209 -14.95 8.96 -7.07
N ALA A 210 -15.03 8.70 -8.36
CA ALA A 210 -15.40 9.71 -9.34
C ALA A 210 -16.83 10.21 -9.14
N GLN A 211 -17.01 11.52 -9.28
CA GLN A 211 -18.31 12.19 -9.25
C GLN A 211 -18.63 12.67 -10.66
N ASP A 212 -19.78 12.28 -11.20
CA ASP A 212 -20.20 12.61 -12.57
C ASP A 212 -19.13 12.26 -13.63
N GLY A 213 -18.49 11.10 -13.48
CA GLY A 213 -17.46 10.60 -14.41
C GLY A 213 -16.13 11.35 -14.35
N THR A 214 -15.85 12.07 -13.26
CA THR A 214 -14.58 12.77 -13.05
C THR A 214 -14.10 12.62 -11.61
N VAL A 215 -12.84 12.26 -11.44
CA VAL A 215 -12.17 12.32 -10.14
C VAL A 215 -11.77 13.78 -9.86
N THR A 216 -12.11 14.27 -8.67
CA THR A 216 -11.76 15.62 -8.25
C THR A 216 -10.31 15.68 -7.76
N GLN A 217 -9.68 16.85 -7.84
CA GLN A 217 -8.32 17.02 -7.31
C GLN A 217 -8.25 16.71 -5.81
N GLU A 218 -9.29 17.06 -5.05
CA GLU A 218 -9.37 16.77 -3.61
C GLU A 218 -9.34 15.26 -3.35
N THR A 219 -10.11 14.48 -4.10
CA THR A 219 -10.10 13.01 -4.03
C THR A 219 -8.74 12.44 -4.42
N ALA A 220 -8.12 12.96 -5.48
CA ALA A 220 -6.79 12.54 -5.91
C ALA A 220 -5.74 12.82 -4.84
N ASP A 221 -5.78 14.00 -4.21
CA ASP A 221 -4.85 14.38 -3.14
C ASP A 221 -5.03 13.50 -1.89
N GLN A 222 -6.27 13.15 -1.52
CA GLN A 222 -6.58 12.26 -0.40
C GLN A 222 -6.04 10.84 -0.65
N ILE A 223 -6.24 10.29 -1.84
CA ILE A 223 -5.71 8.98 -2.22
C ILE A 223 -4.18 9.00 -2.33
N TYR A 224 -3.60 10.06 -2.90
CA TYR A 224 -2.16 10.22 -2.95
C TYR A 224 -1.55 10.24 -1.54
N ARG A 225 -2.22 10.83 -0.54
CA ARG A 225 -1.75 10.76 0.85
C ARG A 225 -1.77 9.34 1.43
N ILE A 226 -2.80 8.55 1.13
CA ILE A 226 -2.83 7.13 1.50
C ILE A 226 -1.62 6.43 0.90
N VAL A 227 -1.37 6.61 -0.40
CA VAL A 227 -0.22 6.03 -1.09
C VAL A 227 1.11 6.50 -0.49
N MET A 228 1.22 7.79 -0.14
CA MET A 228 2.44 8.35 0.42
C MET A 228 2.74 7.89 1.85
N SER A 229 1.71 7.58 2.64
CA SER A 229 1.81 7.12 4.03
C SER A 229 1.84 5.58 4.17
N LEU A 230 1.46 4.84 3.14
CA LEU A 230 1.40 3.38 3.17
C LEU A 230 2.73 2.76 3.58
N GLU A 231 2.70 1.85 4.53
CA GLU A 231 3.85 1.05 4.95
C GLU A 231 3.44 -0.41 5.15
N TYR A 232 4.44 -1.28 5.02
CA TYR A 232 4.30 -2.69 5.35
C TYR A 232 4.65 -2.90 6.83
N ILE A 233 3.83 -3.70 7.51
CA ILE A 233 3.97 -4.05 8.92
C ILE A 233 4.17 -5.57 9.06
N ASP A 234 4.93 -5.95 10.10
CA ASP A 234 5.35 -7.33 10.40
C ASP A 234 4.29 -8.14 11.18
#